data_AF-A0A8C6JUG7-F1
#
_entry.id   AF-A0A8C6JUG7-F1
#
_cell.length_a   1.000
_cell.length_b   1.000
_cell.length_c   1.000
_cell.angle_alpha   90.00
_cell.angle_beta   90.00
_cell.angle_gamma   90.00
#
_symmetry.space_group_name_H-M   'P 1'
#
loop_
_entity.id
_entity.type
_entity.pdbx_description
1 polymer ?
#
loop_
_entity_poly.entity_id
_entity_poly.type
_entity_poly.pdbx_seq_one_letter_code
_entity_poly.pdbx_strand_id
1 'polypeptide(L)'
;MLEEEEGSHWHHASPITGITCSARLEEVLKLAGKYLAPLLQPGQWVVQKYMELSLTILGTKFDLWQWFLVSDWSPLTVWFYRDSYVHFCCQPFSMHRLHCSQHLCNVIIQKRWRLAGGWQPKLPCDLIWSSQQFQLYLQQAGHAEAWDKLILPSMKEPVVAALHSARELVEEHKGSFKLYRADFMFGENCQPWLQEINTNPSLEPCSAVTPWLCTAVLRNTLRVVREHKENSAHLWSPSSLWTPSFF
;
A
#
# COMPACT_ATOMS: atom_id res chain seq x y z
N MET A 1 51.44 -8.73 -7.27
CA MET A 1 51.03 -9.96 -8.00
C MET A 1 50.38 -10.84 -6.95
N LEU A 2 49.04 -10.76 -6.79
CA LEU A 2 48.03 -11.55 -7.53
C LEU A 2 48.22 -13.04 -7.16
N GLU A 3 47.24 -13.80 -6.66
CA GLU A 3 45.79 -13.93 -6.92
C GLU A 3 45.11 -14.38 -5.59
N GLU A 4 43.94 -13.92 -5.11
CA GLU A 4 42.57 -13.94 -5.65
C GLU A 4 42.02 -15.35 -6.00
N GLU A 5 41.54 -16.10 -5.00
CA GLU A 5 40.44 -17.08 -5.16
C GLU A 5 39.69 -17.27 -3.82
N GLU A 6 38.70 -16.41 -3.56
CA GLU A 6 37.53 -16.79 -2.74
C GLU A 6 36.27 -16.51 -3.56
N GLY A 7 35.95 -17.48 -4.40
CA GLY A 7 34.76 -17.51 -5.24
C GLY A 7 33.49 -17.55 -4.39
N SER A 8 32.74 -16.47 -4.49
CA SER A 8 31.39 -16.25 -4.02
C SER A 8 30.45 -17.46 -4.18
N HIS A 9 30.15 -18.15 -3.08
CA HIS A 9 28.98 -19.01 -2.94
C HIS A 9 27.84 -18.27 -2.24
N TRP A 10 27.29 -17.26 -2.93
CA TRP A 10 25.93 -16.79 -2.65
C TRP A 10 25.06 -17.24 -3.80
N HIS A 11 24.39 -18.38 -3.61
CA HIS A 11 23.40 -18.88 -4.54
C HIS A 11 22.40 -17.77 -4.89
N HIS A 12 22.26 -17.52 -6.18
CA HIS A 12 21.27 -16.66 -6.80
C HIS A 12 19.88 -16.97 -6.24
N ALA A 13 19.45 -16.15 -5.28
CA ALA A 13 18.05 -16.05 -4.92
C ALA A 13 17.29 -15.64 -6.19
N SER A 14 16.46 -16.54 -6.73
CA SER A 14 15.63 -16.25 -7.90
C SER A 14 14.99 -14.86 -7.77
N PRO A 15 15.09 -13.98 -8.78
CA PRO A 15 14.49 -12.66 -8.71
C PRO A 15 13.01 -12.84 -8.39
N ILE A 16 12.52 -12.07 -7.41
CA ILE A 16 11.09 -11.98 -7.16
C ILE A 16 10.46 -11.55 -8.49
N THR A 17 9.66 -12.44 -9.06
CA THR A 17 9.13 -12.27 -10.41
C THR A 17 8.14 -11.11 -10.42
N GLY A 18 8.48 -10.02 -11.12
CA GLY A 18 7.51 -9.00 -11.52
C GLY A 18 7.89 -7.54 -11.28
N ILE A 19 8.77 -7.22 -10.31
CA ILE A 19 9.16 -5.82 -10.03
C ILE A 19 10.68 -5.69 -10.04
N THR A 20 11.19 -4.67 -10.73
CA THR A 20 12.62 -4.36 -10.77
C THR A 20 12.82 -2.85 -10.72
N CYS A 21 13.77 -2.41 -9.91
CA CYS A 21 14.22 -1.02 -9.88
C CYS A 21 15.56 -0.93 -10.60
N SER A 22 15.70 0.03 -11.50
CA SER A 22 16.98 0.36 -12.15
C SER A 22 17.15 1.86 -12.24
N ALA A 23 18.39 2.32 -12.09
CA ALA A 23 18.78 3.72 -12.30
C ALA A 23 19.23 3.99 -13.75
N ARG A 24 19.20 2.96 -14.62
CA ARG A 24 19.74 3.02 -15.98
C ARG A 24 18.67 2.73 -17.01
N LEU A 25 18.45 3.67 -17.92
CA LEU A 25 17.45 3.53 -18.97
C LEU A 25 17.72 2.30 -19.86
N GLU A 26 18.98 1.97 -20.13
CA GLU A 26 19.33 0.82 -20.96
C GLU A 26 18.90 -0.50 -20.33
N GLU A 27 18.98 -0.61 -19.00
CA GLU A 27 18.53 -1.80 -18.27
C GLU A 27 17.01 -1.90 -18.28
N VAL A 28 16.30 -0.78 -18.09
CA VAL A 28 14.84 -0.70 -18.20
C VAL A 28 14.38 -1.09 -19.60
N LEU A 29 15.01 -0.55 -20.64
CA LEU A 29 14.69 -0.88 -22.04
C LEU A 29 15.05 -2.32 -22.38
N LYS A 30 16.13 -2.88 -21.82
CA LYS A 30 16.47 -4.30 -22.00
C LYS A 30 15.45 -5.22 -21.34
N LEU A 31 14.97 -4.87 -20.14
CA LEU A 31 13.90 -5.60 -19.47
C LEU A 31 12.60 -5.49 -20.27
N ALA A 32 12.18 -4.27 -20.61
CA ALA A 32 11.03 -4.04 -21.47
C ALA A 32 11.16 -4.80 -22.80
N GLY A 33 12.33 -4.81 -23.42
CA GLY A 33 12.64 -5.53 -24.65
C GLY A 33 12.46 -7.05 -24.55
N LYS A 34 12.88 -7.66 -23.43
CA LYS A 34 12.58 -9.08 -23.13
C LYS A 34 11.07 -9.34 -23.03
N TYR A 35 10.34 -8.34 -22.53
CA TYR A 35 8.88 -8.34 -22.39
C TYR A 35 8.16 -7.62 -23.56
N LEU A 36 8.84 -7.35 -24.68
CA LEU A 36 8.26 -6.80 -25.92
C LEU A 36 8.37 -7.80 -27.08
N ALA A 37 8.74 -9.05 -26.77
CA ALA A 37 8.52 -10.17 -27.68
C ALA A 37 7.03 -10.17 -28.11
N PRO A 38 6.69 -10.64 -29.32
CA PRO A 38 5.35 -10.53 -29.94
C PRO A 38 4.18 -11.18 -29.15
N LEU A 39 4.44 -11.69 -27.94
CA LEU A 39 3.49 -12.31 -27.04
C LEU A 39 2.95 -11.38 -25.94
N LEU A 40 3.55 -10.19 -25.71
CA LEU A 40 3.05 -9.29 -24.67
C LEU A 40 2.00 -8.32 -25.21
N GLN A 41 0.84 -8.36 -24.57
CA GLN A 41 -0.27 -7.46 -24.85
C GLN A 41 0.03 -6.08 -24.22
N PRO A 42 -0.35 -4.97 -24.88
CA PRO A 42 -0.31 -3.64 -24.27
C PRO A 42 -0.99 -3.64 -22.89
N GLY A 43 -0.38 -2.97 -21.91
CA GLY A 43 -0.92 -2.86 -20.54
C GLY A 43 -0.50 -3.98 -19.57
N GLN A 44 0.37 -4.91 -19.96
CA GLN A 44 0.87 -5.96 -19.06
C GLN A 44 1.98 -5.51 -18.09
N TRP A 45 2.59 -4.35 -18.32
CA TRP A 45 3.61 -3.77 -17.44
C TRP A 45 3.53 -2.26 -17.44
N VAL A 46 4.08 -1.66 -16.39
CA VAL A 46 4.22 -0.20 -16.23
C VAL A 46 5.66 0.13 -15.88
N VAL A 47 6.18 1.24 -16.42
CA VAL A 47 7.40 1.88 -15.94
C VAL A 47 6.98 3.15 -15.22
N GLN A 48 7.34 3.23 -13.94
CA GLN A 48 6.97 4.32 -13.06
C GLN A 48 8.21 4.96 -12.46
N LYS A 49 8.20 6.29 -12.30
CA LYS A 49 9.26 7.01 -11.61
C LYS A 49 9.35 6.52 -10.17
N TYR A 50 10.52 6.01 -9.78
CA TYR A 50 10.79 5.60 -8.42
C TYR A 50 10.81 6.80 -7.45
N MET A 51 10.20 6.67 -6.28
CA MET A 51 10.25 7.68 -5.22
C MET A 51 11.56 7.56 -4.44
N GLU A 52 12.52 8.40 -4.81
CA GLU A 52 13.87 8.44 -4.21
C GLU A 52 13.86 9.14 -2.84
N LEU A 53 13.02 10.17 -2.69
CA LEU A 53 12.83 10.95 -1.46
C LEU A 53 11.59 10.46 -0.71
N SER A 54 11.67 9.23 -0.20
CA SER A 54 10.60 8.62 0.60
C SER A 54 10.76 9.01 2.06
N LEU A 55 9.65 9.34 2.73
CA LEU A 55 9.60 9.33 4.18
C LEU A 55 10.03 7.95 4.68
N THR A 56 10.89 7.94 5.70
CA THR A 56 11.32 6.72 6.38
C THR A 56 11.01 6.84 7.86
N ILE A 57 10.71 5.71 8.47
CA ILE A 57 10.54 5.59 9.92
C ILE A 57 11.75 4.84 10.43
N LEU A 58 12.52 5.47 11.33
CA LEU A 58 13.74 4.90 11.89
C LEU A 58 14.74 4.42 10.80
N GLY A 59 14.79 5.12 9.66
CA GLY A 59 15.65 4.78 8.52
C GLY A 59 15.13 3.62 7.65
N THR A 60 13.90 3.17 7.86
CA THR A 60 13.29 2.05 7.13
C THR A 60 12.14 2.53 6.25
N LYS A 61 12.11 2.04 5.01
CA LYS A 61 11.04 2.32 4.04
C LYS A 61 9.75 1.60 4.44
N PHE A 62 8.62 2.22 4.15
CA PHE A 62 7.31 1.64 4.40
C PHE A 62 6.28 2.05 3.34
N ASP A 63 5.18 1.28 3.26
CA ASP A 63 3.93 1.68 2.61
C ASP A 63 2.78 1.63 3.63
N LEU A 64 1.62 2.18 3.27
CA LEU A 64 0.41 2.13 4.08
C LEU A 64 -0.74 1.57 3.26
N TRP A 65 -1.41 0.56 3.83
CA TRP A 65 -2.56 -0.11 3.25
C TRP A 65 -3.83 0.50 3.80
N GLN A 66 -4.61 1.12 2.93
CA GLN A 66 -5.82 1.85 3.29
C GLN A 66 -7.04 1.23 2.63
N TRP A 67 -7.98 0.74 3.44
CA TRP A 67 -9.23 0.20 2.91
C TRP A 67 -10.23 1.31 2.60
N PHE A 68 -10.98 1.11 1.51
CA PHE A 68 -12.15 1.89 1.19
C PHE A 68 -13.22 1.00 0.55
N LEU A 69 -14.49 1.35 0.73
CA LEU A 69 -15.64 0.61 0.22
C LEU A 69 -16.40 1.50 -0.77
N VAL A 70 -16.73 0.97 -1.93
CA VAL A 70 -17.69 1.58 -2.85
C VAL A 70 -19.00 0.82 -2.73
N SER A 71 -20.05 1.51 -2.28
CA SER A 71 -21.39 0.91 -2.14
C SER A 71 -22.32 1.25 -3.29
N ASP A 72 -22.02 2.31 -4.04
CA ASP A 72 -22.83 2.79 -5.15
C ASP A 72 -21.93 3.59 -6.12
N TRP A 73 -22.25 3.57 -7.41
CA TRP A 73 -21.60 4.32 -8.49
C TRP A 73 -22.49 5.44 -9.06
N SER A 74 -23.77 5.49 -8.65
CA SER A 74 -24.75 6.47 -9.11
C SER A 74 -25.81 6.80 -8.03
N PRO A 75 -25.50 7.72 -7.09
CA PRO A 75 -24.29 8.53 -6.98
C PRO A 75 -23.09 7.75 -6.43
N LEU A 76 -21.88 8.16 -6.84
CA LEU A 76 -20.65 7.54 -6.34
C LEU A 76 -20.56 7.71 -4.82
N THR A 77 -20.68 6.59 -4.09
CA THR A 77 -20.66 6.58 -2.63
C THR A 77 -19.44 5.82 -2.14
N VAL A 78 -18.46 6.58 -1.65
CA VAL A 78 -17.18 6.05 -1.15
C VAL A 78 -17.11 6.18 0.36
N TRP A 79 -16.85 5.06 1.01
CA TRP A 79 -16.60 4.99 2.44
C TRP A 79 -15.11 4.79 2.64
N PHE A 80 -14.48 5.65 3.42
CA PHE A 80 -13.06 5.52 3.77
C PHE A 80 -12.93 4.90 5.16
N TYR A 81 -12.20 3.80 5.28
CA TYR A 81 -12.09 3.11 6.58
C TYR A 81 -11.15 3.90 7.49
N ARG A 82 -11.54 4.11 8.74
CA ARG A 82 -10.79 4.93 9.70
C ARG A 82 -9.41 4.34 10.01
N ASP A 83 -9.32 3.02 10.10
CA ASP A 83 -8.10 2.33 10.44
C ASP A 83 -7.35 1.87 9.19
N SER A 84 -6.04 2.04 9.21
CA SER A 84 -5.11 1.47 8.23
C SER A 84 -3.90 0.88 8.96
N TYR A 85 -2.98 0.31 8.20
CA TYR A 85 -1.75 -0.24 8.75
C TYR A 85 -0.58 -0.08 7.77
N VAL A 86 0.61 -0.01 8.36
CA VAL A 86 1.88 0.25 7.70
C VAL A 86 2.65 -1.06 7.56
N HIS A 87 3.23 -1.32 6.39
CA HIS A 87 4.20 -2.40 6.21
C HIS A 87 5.61 -1.84 6.02
N PHE A 88 6.54 -2.37 6.83
CA PHE A 88 7.94 -2.01 6.73
C PHE A 88 8.72 -2.97 5.82
N CYS A 89 9.71 -2.41 5.13
CA CYS A 89 10.86 -3.19 4.67
C CYS A 89 11.62 -3.77 5.88
N CYS A 90 12.25 -4.94 5.72
CA CYS A 90 13.03 -5.58 6.77
C CYS A 90 14.45 -5.03 6.88
N GLN A 91 14.92 -4.31 5.86
CA GLN A 91 16.26 -3.72 5.81
C GLN A 91 16.19 -2.18 5.79
N PRO A 92 17.23 -1.49 6.29
CA PRO A 92 17.34 -0.03 6.18
C PRO A 92 17.27 0.44 4.72
N PHE A 93 16.63 1.58 4.50
CA PHE A 93 16.53 2.18 3.18
C PHE A 93 17.88 2.73 2.72
N SER A 94 18.27 2.48 1.47
CA SER A 94 19.49 3.04 0.89
C SER A 94 19.38 3.17 -0.62
N MET A 95 19.67 4.36 -1.15
CA MET A 95 19.74 4.58 -2.60
C MET A 95 21.04 4.06 -3.23
N HIS A 96 22.03 3.64 -2.42
CA HIS A 96 23.26 3.04 -2.94
C HIS A 96 23.05 1.64 -3.50
N ARG A 97 22.04 0.91 -3.01
CA ARG A 97 21.76 -0.47 -3.43
C ARG A 97 20.26 -0.70 -3.55
N LEU A 98 19.79 -0.89 -4.79
CA LEU A 98 18.37 -1.13 -5.11
C LEU A 98 17.90 -2.57 -4.81
N HIS A 99 18.26 -3.13 -3.65
CA HIS A 99 17.87 -4.49 -3.27
C HIS A 99 16.41 -4.55 -2.82
N CYS A 100 15.65 -5.53 -3.33
CA CYS A 100 14.21 -5.66 -3.07
C CYS A 100 13.81 -5.58 -1.58
N SER A 101 14.61 -6.15 -0.67
CA SER A 101 14.33 -6.13 0.78
C SER A 101 14.37 -4.73 1.41
N GLN A 102 15.01 -3.75 0.77
CA GLN A 102 15.10 -2.35 1.20
C GLN A 102 14.05 -1.46 0.54
N HIS A 103 13.54 -1.85 -0.63
CA HIS A 103 12.76 -0.97 -1.51
C HIS A 103 11.31 -1.42 -1.78
N LEU A 104 10.97 -2.69 -1.54
CA LEU A 104 9.66 -3.28 -1.83
C LEU A 104 8.98 -3.79 -0.56
N CYS A 105 7.92 -3.14 -0.09
CA CYS A 105 7.27 -3.45 1.20
C CYS A 105 6.42 -4.75 1.18
N ASN A 106 6.29 -5.42 0.03
CA ASN A 106 5.41 -6.59 -0.13
C ASN A 106 5.70 -7.68 0.92
N VAL A 107 4.65 -8.13 1.61
CA VAL A 107 4.74 -9.12 2.70
C VAL A 107 5.51 -10.39 2.31
N ILE A 108 5.33 -10.90 1.09
CA ILE A 108 6.02 -12.12 0.62
C ILE A 108 7.54 -11.89 0.51
N ILE A 109 7.95 -10.73 -0.04
CA ILE A 109 9.36 -10.33 -0.15
C ILE A 109 9.96 -10.21 1.24
N GLN A 110 9.25 -9.53 2.13
CA GLN A 110 9.75 -9.25 3.47
C GLN A 110 9.83 -10.51 4.32
N LYS A 111 8.87 -11.45 4.21
CA LYS A 111 8.96 -12.78 4.84
C LYS A 111 10.21 -13.55 4.38
N ARG A 112 10.57 -13.47 3.10
CA ARG A 112 11.76 -14.16 2.55
C ARG A 112 13.07 -13.61 3.11
N TRP A 113 13.17 -12.29 3.28
CA TRP A 113 14.43 -11.62 3.66
C TRP A 113 14.53 -11.28 5.14
N ARG A 114 13.47 -11.49 5.93
CA ARG A 114 13.43 -11.21 7.37
C ARG A 114 14.58 -11.85 8.14
N LEU A 115 14.95 -13.08 7.79
CA LEU A 115 15.95 -13.86 8.51
C LEU A 115 17.40 -13.42 8.22
N ALA A 116 17.61 -12.49 7.28
CA ALA A 116 18.93 -12.03 6.88
C ALA A 116 19.62 -11.12 7.93
N GLY A 117 18.97 -10.82 9.05
CA GLY A 117 19.50 -9.90 10.08
C GLY A 117 19.48 -8.45 9.63
N GLY A 118 20.10 -7.53 10.39
CA GLY A 118 20.22 -6.11 9.99
C GLY A 118 18.95 -5.26 10.06
N TRP A 119 17.85 -5.80 10.59
CA TRP A 119 16.62 -5.03 10.80
C TRP A 119 16.79 -3.99 11.91
N GLN A 120 15.98 -2.93 11.84
CA GLN A 120 15.94 -1.89 12.86
C GLN A 120 15.32 -2.43 14.17
N PRO A 121 16.07 -2.55 15.30
CA PRO A 121 15.56 -3.23 16.50
C PRO A 121 14.37 -2.54 17.18
N LYS A 122 14.13 -1.26 16.87
CA LYS A 122 12.98 -0.49 17.36
C LYS A 122 11.69 -0.76 16.58
N LEU A 123 11.77 -1.42 15.41
CA LEU A 123 10.58 -1.84 14.66
C LEU A 123 10.03 -3.14 15.25
N PRO A 124 8.71 -3.37 15.14
CA PRO A 124 8.10 -4.59 15.63
C PRO A 124 8.62 -5.79 14.85
N CYS A 125 8.72 -6.93 15.53
CA CYS A 125 9.23 -8.16 14.93
C CYS A 125 8.43 -8.60 13.71
N ASP A 126 7.13 -8.24 13.60
CA ASP A 126 6.24 -8.56 12.48
C ASP A 126 6.26 -7.52 11.35
N LEU A 127 7.03 -6.42 11.47
CA LEU A 127 7.21 -5.36 10.48
C LEU A 127 5.89 -4.67 10.10
N ILE A 128 4.92 -4.66 11.01
CA ILE A 128 3.62 -4.03 10.80
C ILE A 128 3.30 -3.07 11.94
N TRP A 129 2.86 -1.85 11.60
CA TRP A 129 2.26 -0.92 12.55
C TRP A 129 0.79 -0.69 12.23
N SER A 130 -0.04 -0.52 13.25
CA SER A 130 -1.34 0.08 13.06
C SER A 130 -1.20 1.58 12.75
N SER A 131 -2.21 2.15 12.13
CA SER A 131 -2.32 3.61 11.92
C SER A 131 -2.25 4.39 13.24
N GLN A 132 -2.73 3.84 14.37
CA GLN A 132 -2.53 4.47 15.68
C GLN A 132 -1.05 4.51 16.10
N GLN A 133 -0.29 3.43 15.87
CA GLN A 133 1.15 3.42 16.15
C GLN A 133 1.90 4.43 15.27
N PHE A 134 1.50 4.55 14.00
CA PHE A 134 2.07 5.56 13.11
C PHE A 134 1.72 6.99 13.56
N GLN A 135 0.48 7.26 13.97
CA GLN A 135 0.08 8.55 14.55
C GLN A 135 0.88 8.91 15.80
N LEU A 136 1.08 7.94 16.71
CA LEU A 136 1.90 8.13 17.91
C LEU A 136 3.36 8.45 17.55
N TYR A 137 3.91 7.78 16.54
CA TYR A 137 5.26 8.09 16.04
C TYR A 137 5.35 9.52 15.49
N LEU A 138 4.37 9.95 14.68
CA LEU A 138 4.31 11.32 14.17
C LEU A 138 4.23 12.34 15.31
N GLN A 139 3.41 12.08 16.34
CA GLN A 139 3.33 12.92 17.53
C GLN A 139 4.67 13.04 18.26
N GLN A 140 5.35 11.90 18.49
CA GLN A 140 6.67 11.87 19.13
C GLN A 140 7.76 12.58 18.31
N ALA A 141 7.61 12.59 16.98
CA ALA A 141 8.50 13.30 16.05
C ALA A 141 8.17 14.80 15.91
N GLY A 142 7.17 15.33 16.63
CA GLY A 142 6.77 16.74 16.55
C GLY A 142 5.75 17.07 15.43
N HIS A 143 5.18 16.05 14.79
CA HIS A 143 4.23 16.16 13.69
C HIS A 143 2.81 15.69 14.09
N ALA A 144 2.36 16.08 15.28
CA ALA A 144 1.11 15.58 15.88
C ALA A 144 -0.14 15.78 15.01
N GLU A 145 -0.19 16.87 14.24
CA GLU A 145 -1.35 17.20 13.40
C GLU A 145 -1.22 16.67 11.96
N ALA A 146 -0.09 16.08 11.58
CA ALA A 146 0.17 15.66 10.20
C ALA A 146 -0.81 14.57 9.73
N TRP A 147 -1.25 13.68 10.63
CA TRP A 147 -2.20 12.65 10.26
C TRP A 147 -3.56 13.24 9.86
N ASP A 148 -4.17 14.03 10.74
CA ASP A 148 -5.54 14.53 10.55
C ASP A 148 -5.62 15.68 9.55
N LYS A 149 -4.61 16.56 9.50
CA LYS A 149 -4.63 17.77 8.66
C LYS A 149 -4.03 17.57 7.27
N LEU A 150 -3.18 16.56 7.06
CA LEU A 150 -2.47 16.35 5.81
C LEU A 150 -2.69 14.93 5.26
N ILE A 151 -2.17 13.92 5.96
CA ILE A 151 -2.12 12.53 5.43
C ILE A 151 -3.52 12.00 5.10
N LEU A 152 -4.44 12.01 6.07
CA LEU A 152 -5.77 11.43 5.89
C LEU A 152 -6.59 12.16 4.82
N PRO A 153 -6.70 13.50 4.81
CA PRO A 153 -7.36 14.22 3.73
C PRO A 153 -6.72 13.99 2.36
N SER A 154 -5.38 14.06 2.26
CA SER A 154 -4.66 13.92 1.00
C SER A 154 -4.66 12.50 0.43
N MET A 155 -4.92 11.46 1.24
CA MET A 155 -5.14 10.10 0.72
C MET A 155 -6.50 9.94 0.03
N LYS A 156 -7.52 10.71 0.42
CA LYS A 156 -8.88 10.56 -0.14
C LYS A 156 -8.97 11.03 -1.58
N GLU A 157 -8.35 12.16 -1.89
CA GLU A 157 -8.40 12.79 -3.21
C GLU A 157 -7.97 11.87 -4.37
N PRO A 158 -6.79 11.22 -4.36
CA PRO A 158 -6.38 10.35 -5.45
C PRO A 158 -7.25 9.09 -5.58
N VAL A 159 -7.83 8.59 -4.48
CA VAL A 159 -8.77 7.45 -4.53
C VAL A 159 -10.04 7.86 -5.28
N VAL A 160 -10.61 9.01 -4.92
CA VAL A 160 -11.83 9.53 -5.55
C VAL A 160 -11.58 9.85 -7.02
N ALA A 161 -10.46 10.49 -7.34
CA ALA A 161 -10.06 10.77 -8.71
C ALA A 161 -9.92 9.48 -9.55
N ALA A 162 -9.30 8.44 -9.00
CA ALA A 162 -9.18 7.14 -9.66
C ALA A 162 -10.56 6.51 -9.93
N LEU A 163 -11.48 6.56 -8.96
CA LEU A 163 -12.84 6.05 -9.14
C LEU A 163 -13.61 6.84 -10.19
N HIS A 164 -13.53 8.17 -10.21
CA HIS A 164 -14.16 8.98 -11.26
C HIS A 164 -13.62 8.64 -12.65
N SER A 165 -12.30 8.45 -12.77
CA SER A 165 -11.68 8.08 -14.06
C SER A 165 -12.13 6.71 -14.58
N ALA A 166 -12.54 5.82 -13.68
CA ALA A 166 -13.00 4.48 -14.02
C ALA A 166 -14.53 4.38 -14.15
N ARG A 167 -15.28 5.44 -13.83
CA ARG A 167 -16.74 5.40 -13.69
C ARG A 167 -17.46 4.87 -14.93
N GLU A 168 -17.02 5.28 -16.12
CA GLU A 168 -17.63 4.86 -17.40
C GLU A 168 -17.33 3.40 -17.76
N LEU A 169 -16.31 2.80 -17.14
CA LEU A 169 -15.89 1.43 -17.38
C LEU A 169 -16.58 0.42 -16.45
N VAL A 170 -17.29 0.90 -15.43
CA VAL A 170 -17.90 0.05 -14.41
C VAL A 170 -19.35 -0.26 -14.80
N GLU A 171 -19.62 -1.54 -15.01
CA GLU A 171 -20.99 -2.04 -15.09
C GLU A 171 -21.62 -2.02 -13.69
N GLU A 172 -22.54 -1.08 -13.48
CA GLU A 172 -23.25 -0.95 -12.22
C GLU A 172 -24.35 -2.00 -12.09
N HIS A 173 -24.37 -2.70 -10.96
CA HIS A 173 -25.49 -3.56 -10.57
C HIS A 173 -26.01 -3.10 -9.22
N LYS A 174 -27.31 -2.79 -9.15
CA LYS A 174 -27.96 -2.36 -7.90
C LYS A 174 -27.74 -3.38 -6.79
N GLY A 175 -27.31 -2.89 -5.62
CA GLY A 175 -27.04 -3.72 -4.46
C GLY A 175 -25.70 -4.44 -4.47
N SER A 176 -24.86 -4.19 -5.48
CA SER A 176 -23.45 -4.58 -5.46
C SER A 176 -22.62 -3.58 -4.66
N PHE A 177 -21.61 -4.08 -3.98
CA PHE A 177 -20.63 -3.28 -3.27
C PHE A 177 -19.26 -3.93 -3.44
N LYS A 178 -18.19 -3.17 -3.26
CA LYS A 178 -16.84 -3.71 -3.34
C LYS A 178 -15.89 -3.04 -2.37
N LEU A 179 -15.20 -3.88 -1.59
CA LEU A 179 -14.11 -3.47 -0.73
C LEU A 179 -12.81 -3.45 -1.53
N TYR A 180 -12.10 -2.33 -1.47
CA TYR A 180 -10.82 -2.09 -2.12
C TYR A 180 -9.75 -1.78 -1.09
N ARG A 181 -8.49 -1.82 -1.54
CA ARG A 181 -7.34 -1.30 -0.79
C ARG A 181 -6.52 -0.38 -1.68
N ALA A 182 -6.22 0.80 -1.20
CA ALA A 182 -5.27 1.72 -1.81
C ALA A 182 -3.94 1.64 -1.07
N ASP A 183 -2.85 1.51 -1.83
CA ASP A 183 -1.50 1.41 -1.27
C ASP A 183 -0.80 2.76 -1.45
N PHE A 184 -0.37 3.34 -0.33
CA PHE A 184 0.24 4.66 -0.30
C PHE A 184 1.70 4.60 0.10
N MET A 185 2.52 5.40 -0.57
CA MET A 185 3.84 5.80 -0.10
C MET A 185 3.83 7.27 0.27
N PHE A 186 4.81 7.71 1.07
CA PHE A 186 4.87 9.08 1.58
C PHE A 186 6.18 9.74 1.16
N GLY A 187 6.11 10.96 0.63
CA GLY A 187 7.29 11.81 0.46
C GLY A 187 7.78 12.34 1.80
N GLU A 188 9.01 12.86 1.87
CA GLU A 188 9.62 13.40 3.10
C GLU A 188 8.77 14.49 3.79
N ASN A 189 7.95 15.20 3.02
CA ASN A 189 6.98 16.18 3.51
C ASN A 189 5.66 15.58 4.03
N CYS A 190 5.60 14.26 4.26
CA CYS A 190 4.40 13.49 4.62
C CYS A 190 3.28 13.50 3.56
N GLN A 191 3.55 13.96 2.33
CA GLN A 191 2.56 13.90 1.26
C GLN A 191 2.33 12.45 0.81
N PRO A 192 1.08 11.95 0.83
CA PRO A 192 0.77 10.62 0.31
C PRO A 192 0.78 10.59 -1.22
N TRP A 193 1.27 9.49 -1.77
CA TRP A 193 1.28 9.15 -3.19
C TRP A 193 0.64 7.78 -3.38
N LEU A 194 -0.43 7.73 -4.15
CA LEU A 194 -1.11 6.48 -4.50
C LEU A 194 -0.22 5.65 -5.43
N GLN A 195 0.08 4.41 -5.03
CA GLN A 195 0.84 3.46 -5.84
C GLN A 195 -0.10 2.61 -6.69
N GLU A 196 -1.07 1.95 -6.05
CA GLU A 196 -2.02 1.05 -6.70
C GLU A 196 -3.33 0.95 -5.91
N ILE A 197 -4.39 0.51 -6.62
CA ILE A 197 -5.67 0.15 -6.03
C ILE A 197 -5.91 -1.34 -6.29
N ASN A 198 -6.03 -2.10 -5.21
CA ASN A 198 -6.28 -3.53 -5.20
C ASN A 198 -7.79 -3.79 -5.08
N THR A 199 -8.34 -4.51 -6.05
CA THR A 199 -9.77 -4.84 -6.11
C THR A 199 -10.17 -6.07 -5.29
N ASN A 200 -9.19 -6.84 -4.82
CA ASN A 200 -9.38 -8.01 -3.97
C ASN A 200 -8.30 -8.00 -2.87
N PRO A 201 -8.43 -7.11 -1.87
CA PRO A 201 -7.41 -6.97 -0.85
C PRO A 201 -7.28 -8.25 -0.03
N SER A 202 -6.04 -8.70 0.21
CA SER A 202 -5.81 -9.82 1.12
C SER A 202 -6.27 -9.45 2.52
N LEU A 203 -7.04 -10.36 3.12
CA LEU A 203 -7.50 -10.28 4.51
C LEU A 203 -6.84 -11.37 5.38
N GLU A 204 -5.79 -12.02 4.85
CA GLU A 204 -5.04 -13.05 5.55
C GLU A 204 -4.28 -12.42 6.73
N PRO A 205 -4.47 -12.92 7.97
CA PRO A 205 -3.69 -12.47 9.11
C PRO A 205 -2.20 -12.74 8.89
N CYS A 206 -1.38 -11.70 9.00
CA CYS A 206 0.08 -11.79 8.82
C CYS A 206 0.90 -11.13 9.94
N SER A 207 0.23 -10.62 10.98
CA SER A 207 0.81 -9.93 12.14
C SER A 207 -0.10 -10.03 13.36
N ALA A 208 0.32 -9.48 14.49
CA ALA A 208 -0.57 -9.32 15.64
C ALA A 208 -1.68 -8.29 15.39
N VAL A 209 -1.46 -7.33 14.47
CA VAL A 209 -2.37 -6.23 14.16
C VAL A 209 -3.48 -6.64 13.17
N THR A 210 -3.13 -7.40 12.14
CA THR A 210 -4.03 -7.70 11.01
C THR A 210 -5.26 -8.55 11.34
N PRO A 211 -5.24 -9.58 12.22
CA PRO A 211 -6.43 -10.39 12.47
C PRO A 211 -7.64 -9.56 12.97
N TRP A 212 -7.40 -8.64 13.90
CA TRP A 212 -8.44 -7.78 14.47
C TRP A 212 -8.93 -6.76 13.45
N LEU A 213 -8.02 -6.12 12.71
CA LEU A 213 -8.36 -5.14 11.68
C LEU A 213 -9.14 -5.77 10.52
N CYS A 214 -8.69 -6.91 9.99
CA CYS A 214 -9.36 -7.65 8.92
C CYS A 214 -10.77 -8.10 9.36
N THR A 215 -10.91 -8.59 10.58
CA THR A 215 -12.21 -8.97 11.13
C THR A 215 -13.13 -7.75 11.29
N ALA A 216 -12.58 -6.64 11.79
CA ALA A 216 -13.32 -5.40 11.99
C ALA A 216 -13.77 -4.78 10.66
N VAL A 217 -12.90 -4.69 9.65
CA VAL A 217 -13.24 -4.10 8.35
C VAL A 217 -14.32 -4.94 7.66
N LEU A 218 -14.25 -6.27 7.72
CA LEU A 218 -15.30 -7.15 7.18
C LEU A 218 -16.63 -6.95 7.90
N ARG A 219 -16.62 -6.98 9.24
CA ARG A 219 -17.83 -6.78 10.04
C ARG A 219 -18.46 -5.41 9.77
N ASN A 220 -17.64 -4.37 9.71
CA ASN A 220 -18.12 -3.01 9.46
C ASN A 220 -18.58 -2.81 8.01
N THR A 221 -17.96 -3.50 7.04
CA THR A 221 -18.44 -3.53 5.64
C THR A 221 -19.86 -4.10 5.58
N LEU A 222 -20.10 -5.24 6.24
CA LEU A 222 -21.44 -5.84 6.28
C LEU A 222 -22.47 -4.94 6.97
N ARG A 223 -22.07 -4.21 8.02
CA ARG A 223 -22.92 -3.21 8.67
C ARG A 223 -23.29 -2.09 7.71
N VAL A 224 -22.30 -1.46 7.06
CA VAL A 224 -22.54 -0.37 6.10
C VAL A 224 -23.45 -0.84 4.97
N VAL A 225 -23.20 -2.01 4.38
CA VAL A 225 -24.01 -2.51 3.26
C VAL A 225 -25.46 -2.81 3.70
N ARG A 226 -25.65 -3.36 4.89
CA ARG A 226 -26.99 -3.64 5.43
C ARG A 226 -27.73 -2.35 5.78
N GLU A 227 -27.09 -1.47 6.54
CA GLU A 227 -27.64 -0.18 6.96
C GLU A 227 -27.89 0.73 5.77
N HIS A 228 -27.04 0.72 4.73
CA HIS A 228 -27.27 1.49 3.51
C HIS A 228 -28.52 1.03 2.75
N LYS A 229 -28.80 -0.29 2.72
CA LYS A 229 -30.07 -0.81 2.17
C LYS A 229 -31.28 -0.39 3.00
N GLU A 230 -31.15 -0.35 4.33
CA GLU A 230 -32.23 0.00 5.26
C GLU A 230 -32.46 1.55 5.32
N ASN A 231 -31.41 2.34 5.19
CA ASN A 231 -31.39 3.80 5.32
C ASN A 231 -31.55 4.57 4.00
N SER A 232 -31.73 3.91 2.85
CA SER A 232 -32.33 4.55 1.66
C SER A 232 -33.74 5.11 1.94
N ALA A 233 -34.31 4.85 3.12
CA ALA A 233 -35.52 5.48 3.64
C ALA A 233 -35.28 6.65 4.62
N HIS A 234 -34.14 6.73 5.33
CA HIS A 234 -33.87 7.79 6.32
C HIS A 234 -32.36 8.04 6.50
N LEU A 235 -31.93 9.29 6.27
CA LEU A 235 -30.54 9.74 6.39
C LEU A 235 -30.11 9.87 7.86
N TRP A 236 -28.89 9.36 8.14
CA TRP A 236 -27.97 9.63 9.27
C TRP A 236 -27.98 8.75 10.54
N SER A 237 -26.78 8.26 10.89
CA SER A 237 -26.37 7.89 12.26
C SER A 237 -24.86 8.20 12.47
N PRO A 238 -24.42 8.75 13.62
CA PRO A 238 -23.08 9.36 13.77
C PRO A 238 -21.95 8.45 14.28
N SER A 239 -22.07 7.12 14.29
CA SER A 239 -21.13 6.24 15.04
C SER A 239 -20.25 5.30 14.20
N SER A 240 -20.02 5.55 12.92
CA SER A 240 -19.32 4.58 12.06
C SER A 240 -17.80 4.80 11.98
N LEU A 241 -17.02 3.72 12.10
CA LEU A 241 -15.59 3.64 11.73
C LEU A 241 -15.33 3.91 10.23
N TRP A 242 -16.39 4.18 9.48
CA TRP A 242 -16.36 4.66 8.11
C TRP A 242 -16.78 6.12 8.11
N THR A 243 -15.97 6.98 7.51
CA THR A 243 -16.44 8.33 7.17
C THR A 243 -17.02 8.28 5.76
N PRO A 244 -18.34 8.49 5.58
CA PRO A 244 -18.88 8.70 4.24
C PRO A 244 -18.26 9.98 3.69
N SER A 245 -17.90 9.96 2.43
CA SER A 245 -17.57 11.17 1.69
C SER A 245 -18.40 11.11 0.42
N PHE A 246 -19.38 12.01 0.35
CA PHE A 246 -20.24 12.17 -0.82
C PHE A 246 -19.48 13.09 -1.78
N PHE A 247 -19.25 12.62 -3.00
CA PHE A 247 -18.55 13.35 -4.06
C PHE A 247 -19.39 13.37 -5.33
#